data_AF-B4D4Z5-F1
#
_entry.id   AF-B4D4Z5-F1
#
_cell.length_a   1.000
_cell.length_b   1.000
_cell.length_c   1.000
_cell.angle_alpha   90.00
_cell.angle_beta   90.00
_cell.angle_gamma   90.00
#
_symmetry.space_group_name_H-M   'P 1'
#
loop_
_entity.id
_entity.type
_entity.pdbx_description
1 polymer ?
#
loop_
_entity_poly.entity_id
_entity_poly.type
_entity_poly.pdbx_seq_one_letter_code
_entity_poly.pdbx_strand_id
1 'polypeptide(L)'
;MLLFSDPLGRIRYQPPGNWNVSGSGSTLALYPPSVTGAFMKMFVLGHAAGIPEITTFSSDDLAKWCHNYLATDAQEVKLLDENPSPFMLSGKPSREFIFDYKSSGQHYQTSVAVMDWTDKEHLTVVITALAQDFKAIHDTGISSLFSWSLRKTEPPKASPAPAPTTAAAHPTVPGPTPIRAVTQ
;
A
#
# COMPACT_ATOMS: atom_id res chain seq x y z
N MET A 1 -8.22 -8.49 -0.06
CA MET A 1 -8.43 -7.06 0.25
C MET A 1 -7.16 -6.52 0.87
N LEU A 2 -6.52 -5.56 0.23
CA LEU A 2 -5.28 -4.97 0.76
C LEU A 2 -5.58 -3.74 1.59
N LEU A 3 -4.78 -3.56 2.63
CA LEU A 3 -4.80 -2.39 3.50
C LEU A 3 -3.44 -1.70 3.40
N PHE A 4 -3.36 -0.65 2.59
CA PHE A 4 -2.30 0.33 2.74
C PHE A 4 -2.70 1.30 3.86
N SER A 5 -1.74 1.71 4.68
CA SER A 5 -1.94 2.80 5.62
C SER A 5 -1.48 4.09 4.93
N ASP A 6 -2.44 4.98 4.69
CA ASP A 6 -2.20 6.39 4.36
C ASP A 6 -2.18 7.17 5.69
N PRO A 7 -1.39 8.25 5.84
CA PRO A 7 -1.61 9.25 6.89
C PRO A 7 -3.09 9.56 7.21
N LEU A 8 -3.98 9.51 6.22
CA LEU A 8 -5.42 9.80 6.35
C LEU A 8 -6.28 8.60 6.75
N GLY A 9 -5.75 7.37 6.74
CA GLY A 9 -6.49 6.18 7.15
C GLY A 9 -6.13 4.92 6.37
N ARG A 10 -7.05 3.94 6.41
CA ARG A 10 -6.86 2.65 5.73
C ARG A 10 -7.42 2.72 4.32
N ILE A 11 -6.59 2.38 3.35
CA ILE A 11 -7.00 2.30 1.95
C ILE A 11 -7.38 0.89 1.59
N ARG A 12 -8.53 0.75 0.92
CA ARG A 12 -8.92 -0.48 0.26
C ARG A 12 -8.62 -0.37 -1.22
N TYR A 13 -7.86 -1.33 -1.70
CA TYR A 13 -7.61 -1.54 -3.13
C TYR A 13 -8.26 -2.86 -3.58
N GLN A 14 -8.89 -2.81 -4.75
CA GLN A 14 -9.43 -3.98 -5.43
C GLN A 14 -8.57 -4.31 -6.67
N PRO A 15 -7.93 -5.48 -6.70
CA PRO A 15 -7.14 -5.90 -7.86
C PRO A 15 -8.04 -6.09 -9.10
N PRO A 16 -7.47 -6.07 -10.32
CA PRO A 16 -8.21 -6.50 -11.50
C PRO A 16 -8.81 -7.90 -11.30
N GLY A 17 -9.98 -8.13 -11.92
CA GLY A 17 -10.68 -9.41 -11.80
C GLY A 17 -9.80 -10.58 -12.23
N ASN A 18 -9.80 -11.66 -11.45
CA ASN A 18 -9.09 -12.92 -11.71
C ASN A 18 -7.55 -12.84 -11.72
N TRP A 19 -6.95 -11.72 -11.36
CA TRP A 19 -5.49 -11.66 -11.19
C TRP A 19 -5.09 -12.35 -9.88
N ASN A 20 -4.03 -13.16 -9.94
CA ASN A 20 -3.43 -13.71 -8.74
C ASN A 20 -2.71 -12.61 -7.99
N VAL A 21 -2.84 -12.60 -6.67
CA VAL A 21 -2.30 -11.54 -5.82
C VAL A 21 -1.38 -12.16 -4.78
N SER A 22 -0.16 -11.65 -4.68
CA SER A 22 0.80 -12.01 -3.63
C SER A 22 1.44 -10.75 -3.05
N GLY A 23 1.76 -10.73 -1.76
CA GLY A 23 2.33 -9.53 -1.17
C GLY A 23 2.32 -9.49 0.35
N SER A 24 2.89 -8.42 0.87
CA SER A 24 2.93 -8.08 2.30
C SER A 24 2.64 -6.58 2.48
N GLY A 25 2.67 -6.08 3.72
CA GLY A 25 2.15 -4.75 4.08
C GLY A 25 2.66 -3.55 3.26
N SER A 26 3.84 -3.64 2.64
CA SER A 26 4.43 -2.55 1.83
C SER A 26 4.67 -2.92 0.36
N THR A 27 4.31 -4.13 -0.06
CA THR A 27 4.53 -4.60 -1.44
C THR A 27 3.41 -5.52 -1.87
N LEU A 28 2.88 -5.25 -3.05
CA LEU A 28 1.89 -6.07 -3.72
C LEU A 28 2.37 -6.44 -5.11
N ALA A 29 2.30 -7.72 -5.45
CA ALA A 29 2.47 -8.22 -6.79
C ALA A 29 1.14 -8.83 -7.27
N LEU A 30 0.81 -8.56 -8.52
CA LEU A 30 -0.37 -9.07 -9.19
C LEU A 30 0.04 -9.71 -10.51
N TYR A 31 -0.59 -10.83 -10.85
CA TYR A 31 -0.28 -11.61 -12.04
C TYR A 31 -1.56 -11.88 -12.81
N PRO A 32 -1.67 -11.40 -14.08
CA PRO A 32 -2.81 -11.73 -14.92
C PRO A 32 -2.89 -13.24 -15.14
N PRO A 33 -4.11 -13.81 -15.21
CA PRO A 33 -4.26 -15.20 -15.61
C PRO A 33 -3.83 -15.35 -17.07
N SER A 34 -3.19 -16.47 -17.39
CA SER A 34 -2.89 -16.89 -18.76
C SER A 34 -1.88 -16.04 -19.57
N VAL A 35 -1.29 -14.98 -19.00
CA VAL A 35 -0.22 -14.20 -19.66
C VAL A 35 1.10 -14.40 -18.91
N THR A 36 1.88 -15.37 -19.37
CA THR A 36 3.18 -15.69 -18.76
C THR A 36 4.16 -14.54 -18.91
N GLY A 37 4.89 -14.23 -17.83
CA GLY A 37 5.89 -13.15 -17.82
C GLY A 37 5.30 -11.75 -17.64
N ALA A 38 3.97 -11.61 -17.59
CA ALA A 38 3.32 -10.36 -17.24
C ALA A 38 3.09 -10.24 -15.72
N PHE A 39 3.31 -9.06 -15.18
CA PHE A 39 2.99 -8.74 -13.78
C PHE A 39 2.79 -7.24 -13.57
N MET A 40 2.11 -6.91 -12.47
CA MET A 40 2.07 -5.58 -11.90
C MET A 40 2.63 -5.67 -10.47
N LYS A 41 3.51 -4.75 -10.08
CA LYS A 41 4.06 -4.66 -8.74
C LYS A 41 3.86 -3.26 -8.21
N MET A 42 3.28 -3.14 -7.02
CA MET A 42 3.13 -1.89 -6.28
C MET A 42 3.92 -1.97 -4.99
N PHE A 43 4.66 -0.93 -4.64
CA PHE A 43 5.38 -0.89 -3.38
C PHE A 43 5.67 0.54 -2.97
N VAL A 44 5.89 0.73 -1.66
CA VAL A 44 6.22 2.02 -1.07
C VAL A 44 7.72 2.07 -0.78
N LEU A 45 8.39 3.14 -1.20
CA LEU A 45 9.82 3.39 -0.93
C LEU A 45 9.99 4.68 -0.14
N GLY A 46 10.89 4.68 0.85
CA GLY A 46 11.26 5.91 1.55
C GLY A 46 12.14 6.84 0.70
N HIS A 47 11.96 8.16 0.84
CA HIS A 47 12.75 9.22 0.21
C HIS A 47 14.25 9.14 0.55
N ALA A 48 14.58 8.56 1.72
CA ALA A 48 15.96 8.34 2.18
C ALA A 48 16.81 7.48 1.23
N ALA A 49 16.20 6.85 0.22
CA ALA A 49 16.87 6.20 -0.89
C ALA A 49 17.43 7.19 -1.96
N GLY A 50 17.49 8.49 -1.67
CA GLY A 50 18.01 9.50 -2.60
C GLY A 50 17.01 9.90 -3.68
N ILE A 51 15.71 9.82 -3.38
CA ILE A 51 14.63 10.20 -4.31
C ILE A 51 13.95 11.46 -3.76
N PRO A 52 14.44 12.67 -4.11
CA PRO A 52 13.69 13.92 -3.97
C PRO A 52 12.25 13.85 -4.52
N GLU A 53 11.37 14.75 -4.07
CA GLU A 53 9.95 14.83 -4.49
C GLU A 53 9.80 14.75 -6.01
N ILE A 54 8.83 13.96 -6.49
CA ILE A 54 8.64 13.69 -7.92
C ILE A 54 8.37 14.97 -8.71
N THR A 55 7.71 15.94 -8.08
CA THR A 55 7.43 17.26 -8.66
C THR A 55 8.68 18.11 -8.87
N THR A 56 9.80 17.77 -8.24
CA THR A 56 11.08 18.50 -8.33
C THR A 56 12.10 17.86 -9.26
N PHE A 57 11.89 16.60 -9.66
CA PHE A 57 12.76 15.93 -10.62
C PHE A 57 12.58 16.45 -12.04
N SER A 58 13.70 16.63 -12.75
CA SER A 58 13.67 16.72 -14.20
C SER A 58 13.10 15.41 -14.77
N SER A 59 12.44 15.48 -15.93
CA SER A 59 11.91 14.26 -16.55
C SER A 59 12.99 13.23 -16.81
N ASP A 60 14.15 13.70 -17.32
CA ASP A 60 15.29 12.86 -17.66
C ASP A 60 15.86 12.12 -16.45
N ASP A 61 15.96 12.79 -15.30
CA ASP A 61 16.53 12.16 -14.10
C ASP A 61 15.56 11.15 -13.48
N LEU A 62 14.26 11.40 -13.56
CA LEU A 62 13.26 10.43 -13.11
C LEU A 62 13.18 9.23 -14.07
N ALA A 63 13.27 9.46 -15.38
CA ALA A 63 13.38 8.40 -16.37
C ALA A 63 14.61 7.52 -16.09
N LYS A 64 15.80 8.11 -15.86
CA LYS A 64 17.01 7.35 -15.46
C LYS A 64 16.80 6.56 -14.18
N TRP A 65 16.13 7.13 -13.18
CA TRP A 65 15.81 6.39 -11.95
C TRP A 65 14.88 5.21 -12.22
N CYS A 66 13.91 5.34 -13.12
CA CYS A 66 13.00 4.27 -13.51
C CYS A 66 13.72 3.08 -14.19
N HIS A 67 14.91 3.28 -14.77
CA HIS A 67 15.69 2.17 -15.34
C HIS A 67 16.05 1.09 -14.29
N ASN A 68 16.08 1.43 -13.01
CA ASN A 68 16.34 0.47 -11.92
C ASN A 68 15.26 -0.61 -11.78
N TYR A 69 14.10 -0.45 -12.44
CA TYR A 69 13.00 -1.41 -12.42
C TYR A 69 12.90 -2.26 -13.69
N LEU A 70 13.77 -2.02 -14.67
CA LEU A 70 13.88 -2.87 -15.84
C LEU A 70 14.61 -4.17 -15.48
N ALA A 71 14.51 -5.17 -16.37
CA ALA A 71 15.27 -6.40 -16.20
C ALA A 71 16.78 -6.11 -16.15
N THR A 72 17.52 -6.83 -15.31
CA THR A 72 18.97 -6.61 -15.15
C THR A 72 19.77 -6.89 -16.42
N ASP A 73 19.23 -7.74 -17.31
CA ASP A 73 19.79 -8.08 -18.62
C ASP A 73 19.13 -7.29 -19.77
N ALA A 74 18.40 -6.21 -19.46
CA ALA A 74 17.71 -5.41 -20.47
C ALA A 74 18.70 -4.79 -21.48
N GLN A 75 18.39 -4.95 -22.75
CA GLN A 75 19.16 -4.47 -23.90
C GLN A 75 18.27 -3.61 -24.80
N GLU A 76 18.89 -2.74 -25.59
CA GLU A 76 18.19 -1.87 -26.55
C GLU A 76 17.08 -1.03 -25.89
N VAL A 77 17.28 -0.61 -24.63
CA VAL A 77 16.28 0.12 -23.86
C VAL A 77 15.93 1.44 -24.55
N LYS A 78 14.64 1.63 -24.82
CA LYS A 78 14.07 2.83 -25.42
C LYS A 78 12.91 3.35 -24.58
N LEU A 79 12.93 4.64 -24.25
CA LEU A 79 11.74 5.33 -23.74
C LEU A 79 10.74 5.51 -24.90
N LEU A 80 9.55 4.93 -24.77
CA LEU A 80 8.47 5.06 -25.75
C LEU A 80 7.58 6.25 -25.45
N ASP A 81 7.23 6.43 -24.19
CA ASP A 81 6.24 7.42 -23.78
C ASP A 81 6.47 7.92 -22.36
N GLU A 82 6.00 9.13 -22.12
CA GLU A 82 5.94 9.75 -20.80
C GLU A 82 4.52 10.28 -20.58
N ASN A 83 3.82 9.67 -19.62
CA ASN A 83 2.45 10.03 -19.30
C ASN A 83 2.39 10.89 -18.04
N PRO A 84 1.96 12.16 -18.13
CA PRO A 84 1.63 12.92 -16.95
C PRO A 84 0.32 12.41 -16.35
N SER A 85 0.39 11.93 -15.10
CA SER A 85 -0.79 11.56 -14.30
C SER A 85 -1.69 10.46 -14.89
N PRO A 86 -1.16 9.27 -15.20
CA PRO A 86 -2.00 8.12 -15.60
C PRO A 86 -3.02 7.71 -14.53
N PHE A 87 -2.78 8.08 -13.27
CA PHE A 87 -3.73 7.98 -12.16
C PHE A 87 -3.48 9.08 -11.12
N MET A 88 -4.43 9.25 -10.21
CA MET A 88 -4.28 10.14 -9.05
C MET A 88 -4.77 9.42 -7.81
N LEU A 89 -4.05 9.56 -6.70
CA LEU A 89 -4.47 9.05 -5.40
C LEU A 89 -4.39 10.18 -4.37
N SER A 90 -5.44 10.33 -3.56
CA SER A 90 -5.54 11.37 -2.54
C SER A 90 -5.25 12.79 -3.08
N GLY A 91 -5.60 13.06 -4.35
CA GLY A 91 -5.38 14.35 -5.02
C GLY A 91 -3.96 14.61 -5.50
N LYS A 92 -3.03 13.67 -5.28
CA LYS A 92 -1.64 13.77 -5.75
C LYS A 92 -1.48 13.11 -7.12
N PRO A 93 -0.88 13.79 -8.11
CA PRO A 93 -0.66 13.24 -9.45
C PRO A 93 0.46 12.19 -9.45
N SER A 94 0.36 11.20 -10.32
CA SER A 94 1.49 10.33 -10.68
C SER A 94 2.20 10.82 -11.94
N ARG A 95 3.34 10.20 -12.24
CA ARG A 95 4.07 10.35 -13.50
C ARG A 95 4.56 8.99 -13.94
N GLU A 96 4.46 8.70 -15.23
CA GLU A 96 4.76 7.38 -15.79
C GLU A 96 5.70 7.45 -16.98
N PHE A 97 6.57 6.44 -17.05
CA PHE A 97 7.51 6.23 -18.13
C PHE A 97 7.32 4.82 -18.68
N ILE A 98 7.18 4.70 -20.00
CA ILE A 98 7.01 3.41 -20.68
C ILE A 98 8.28 3.10 -21.45
N PHE A 99 8.94 2.00 -21.08
CA PHE A 99 10.17 1.53 -21.69
C PHE A 99 9.90 0.30 -22.56
N ASP A 100 10.64 0.20 -23.65
CA ASP A 100 10.68 -0.92 -24.58
C ASP A 100 12.10 -1.48 -24.61
N TYR A 101 12.26 -2.80 -24.50
CA TYR A 101 13.58 -3.41 -24.40
C TYR A 101 13.54 -4.91 -24.72
N LYS A 102 14.72 -5.49 -25.00
CA LYS A 102 14.91 -6.94 -25.10
C LYS A 102 15.51 -7.49 -23.82
N SER A 103 15.04 -8.65 -23.37
CA SER A 103 15.61 -9.40 -22.24
C SER A 103 15.43 -10.88 -22.51
N SER A 104 16.48 -11.68 -22.30
CA SER A 104 16.47 -13.14 -22.52
C SER A 104 15.87 -13.58 -23.87
N GLY A 105 16.13 -12.82 -24.94
CA GLY A 105 15.64 -13.09 -26.31
C GLY A 105 14.17 -12.74 -26.56
N GLN A 106 13.48 -12.15 -25.59
CA GLN A 106 12.09 -11.71 -25.70
C GLN A 106 11.99 -10.19 -25.66
N HIS A 107 10.91 -9.67 -26.25
CA HIS A 107 10.63 -8.24 -26.33
C HIS A 107 9.60 -7.85 -25.28
N TYR A 108 10.01 -6.99 -24.36
CA TYR A 108 9.22 -6.55 -23.22
C TYR A 108 8.91 -5.06 -23.31
N GLN A 109 7.80 -4.68 -22.70
CA GLN A 109 7.53 -3.32 -22.31
C GLN A 109 7.28 -3.24 -20.81
N THR A 110 7.77 -2.17 -20.19
CA THR A 110 7.60 -1.89 -18.77
C THR A 110 7.16 -0.46 -18.57
N SER A 111 6.01 -0.27 -17.93
CA SER A 111 5.59 1.01 -17.35
C SER A 111 6.13 1.11 -15.93
N VAL A 112 6.70 2.26 -15.60
CA VAL A 112 7.03 2.64 -14.22
C VAL A 112 6.29 3.94 -13.92
N ALA A 113 5.29 3.87 -13.07
CA ALA A 113 4.54 5.01 -12.57
C ALA A 113 4.89 5.29 -11.11
N VAL A 114 5.09 6.56 -10.77
CA VAL A 114 5.53 6.99 -9.44
C VAL A 114 4.66 8.15 -8.97
N MET A 115 4.34 8.20 -7.69
CA MET A 115 3.73 9.37 -7.05
C MET A 115 4.20 9.57 -5.61
N ASP A 116 4.19 10.81 -5.14
CA ASP A 116 4.53 11.13 -3.75
C ASP A 116 3.41 10.56 -2.86
N TRP A 117 3.72 9.54 -2.07
CA TRP A 117 2.76 8.90 -1.17
C TRP A 117 2.56 9.76 0.07
N THR A 118 3.66 9.99 0.78
CA THR A 118 3.79 10.92 1.91
C THR A 118 4.95 11.86 1.66
N ASP A 119 5.19 12.80 2.57
CA ASP A 119 6.36 13.69 2.49
C ASP A 119 7.70 12.95 2.65
N LYS A 120 7.67 11.64 2.90
CA LYS A 120 8.85 10.79 3.10
C LYS A 120 8.82 9.53 2.26
N GLU A 121 7.78 9.29 1.47
CA GLU A 121 7.60 8.02 0.77
C GLU A 121 7.03 8.23 -0.62
N HIS A 122 7.41 7.35 -1.54
CA HIS A 122 6.89 7.24 -2.89
C HIS A 122 6.11 5.95 -3.05
N LEU A 123 4.97 6.01 -3.74
CA LEU A 123 4.30 4.82 -4.25
C LEU A 123 4.80 4.59 -5.68
N THR A 124 5.39 3.41 -5.91
CA THR A 124 5.86 2.99 -7.22
C THR A 124 4.98 1.85 -7.72
N VAL A 125 4.55 1.96 -8.97
CA VAL A 125 3.81 0.95 -9.71
C VAL A 125 4.64 0.55 -10.93
N VAL A 126 4.99 -0.72 -11.03
CA VAL A 126 5.73 -1.30 -12.16
C VAL A 126 4.83 -2.29 -12.85
N ILE A 127 4.59 -2.12 -14.15
CA ILE A 127 3.82 -3.07 -14.96
C ILE A 127 4.73 -3.56 -16.08
N THR A 128 4.97 -4.87 -16.15
CA THR A 128 5.80 -5.48 -17.20
C THR A 128 4.99 -6.54 -17.92
N ALA A 129 5.17 -6.64 -19.24
CA ALA A 129 4.64 -7.72 -20.05
C ALA A 129 5.43 -7.84 -21.36
N LEU A 130 5.20 -8.92 -22.11
CA LEU A 130 5.63 -8.99 -23.51
C LEU A 130 5.02 -7.83 -24.30
N ALA A 131 5.77 -7.26 -25.25
CA ALA A 131 5.34 -6.08 -25.99
C ALA A 131 3.97 -6.24 -26.68
N GLN A 132 3.65 -7.44 -27.18
CA GLN A 132 2.35 -7.74 -27.81
C GLN A 132 1.15 -7.69 -26.83
N ASP A 133 1.39 -7.98 -25.55
CA ASP A 133 0.36 -8.09 -24.52
C ASP A 133 0.31 -6.82 -23.64
N PHE A 134 1.35 -6.00 -23.71
CA PHE A 134 1.58 -4.89 -22.79
C PHE A 134 0.41 -3.93 -22.69
N LYS A 135 -0.14 -3.45 -23.81
CA LYS A 135 -1.23 -2.48 -23.78
C LYS A 135 -2.44 -2.99 -22.98
N ALA A 136 -2.84 -4.24 -23.18
CA ALA A 136 -4.00 -4.81 -22.48
C ALA A 136 -3.73 -4.99 -20.97
N ILE A 137 -2.52 -5.44 -20.61
CA ILE A 137 -2.09 -5.60 -19.21
C ILE A 137 -1.97 -4.25 -18.52
N HIS A 138 -1.36 -3.27 -19.20
CA HIS A 138 -1.18 -1.90 -18.74
C HIS A 138 -2.52 -1.22 -18.46
N ASP A 139 -3.42 -1.19 -19.44
CA ASP A 139 -4.72 -0.51 -19.31
C ASP A 139 -5.55 -1.13 -18.17
N THR A 140 -5.49 -2.46 -18.02
CA THR A 140 -6.15 -3.19 -16.93
C THR A 140 -5.52 -2.85 -15.57
N GLY A 141 -4.18 -2.81 -15.49
CA GLY A 141 -3.43 -2.48 -14.28
C GLY A 141 -3.71 -1.06 -13.82
N ILE A 142 -3.56 -0.07 -14.70
CA ILE A 142 -3.85 1.35 -14.43
C ILE A 142 -5.31 1.55 -14.06
N SER A 143 -6.26 0.95 -14.79
CA SER A 143 -7.69 1.06 -14.47
C SER A 143 -8.01 0.56 -13.06
N SER A 144 -7.30 -0.47 -12.57
CA SER A 144 -7.51 -0.97 -11.22
C SER A 144 -7.12 0.03 -10.12
N LEU A 145 -6.22 0.97 -10.41
CA LEU A 145 -5.79 2.00 -9.46
C LEU A 145 -6.91 2.99 -9.12
N PHE A 146 -7.95 3.09 -9.94
CA PHE A 146 -9.14 3.88 -9.64
C PHE A 146 -10.10 3.21 -8.63
N SER A 147 -9.84 1.96 -8.23
CA SER A 147 -10.63 1.27 -7.19
C SER A 147 -10.27 1.67 -5.75
N TRP A 148 -9.27 2.54 -5.58
CA TRP A 148 -8.76 2.93 -4.28
C TRP A 148 -9.81 3.74 -3.51
N SER A 149 -10.14 3.27 -2.31
CA SER A 149 -11.08 3.96 -1.42
C SER A 149 -10.50 4.13 -0.02
N LEU A 150 -10.48 5.39 0.44
CA LEU A 150 -10.16 5.74 1.82
C LEU A 150 -11.31 5.33 2.73
N ARG A 151 -11.05 4.44 3.67
CA ARG A 151 -11.92 4.28 4.84
C ARG A 151 -11.45 5.24 5.90
N LYS A 152 -12.24 6.30 6.14
CA LYS A 152 -12.10 7.12 7.34
C LYS A 152 -12.18 6.18 8.54
N THR A 153 -11.11 6.14 9.32
CA THR A 153 -11.10 5.43 10.59
C THR A 153 -12.06 6.18 11.51
N GLU A 154 -13.19 5.57 11.85
CA GLU A 154 -14.12 6.15 12.82
C GLU A 154 -13.36 6.28 14.15
N PRO A 155 -13.41 7.44 14.84
CA PRO A 155 -12.76 7.58 16.14
C PRO A 155 -13.30 6.49 17.07
N PRO A 156 -12.45 5.91 17.94
CA PRO A 156 -12.89 4.85 18.83
C PRO A 156 -14.10 5.35 19.61
N LYS A 157 -15.24 4.67 19.42
CA LYS A 157 -16.46 4.94 20.19
C LYS A 157 -16.06 4.85 21.66
N ALA A 158 -16.10 5.99 22.37
CA ALA A 158 -15.68 6.07 23.76
C ALA A 158 -16.31 4.89 24.51
N SER A 159 -15.48 4.03 25.10
CA SER A 159 -15.99 2.98 25.98
C SER A 159 -16.85 3.66 27.04
N PRO A 160 -18.08 3.18 27.29
CA PRO A 160 -18.87 3.71 28.39
C PRO A 160 -18.02 3.62 29.65
N ALA A 161 -17.90 4.75 30.36
CA ALA A 161 -17.14 4.83 31.60
C ALA A 161 -17.57 3.68 32.53
N PRO A 162 -16.64 3.00 33.22
CA PRO A 162 -17.00 2.01 34.21
C PRO A 162 -17.95 2.65 35.22
N ALA A 163 -19.12 2.03 35.42
CA ALA A 163 -20.11 2.51 36.38
C ALA A 163 -19.46 2.68 37.76
N PRO A 164 -19.84 3.71 38.53
CA PRO A 164 -19.29 3.90 39.88
C PRO A 164 -19.63 2.67 40.73
N THR A 165 -18.59 1.92 41.13
CA THR A 165 -18.70 0.86 42.13
C THR A 165 -19.25 1.48 43.41
N THR A 166 -20.52 1.20 43.70
CA THR A 166 -21.13 1.55 44.99
C THR A 166 -20.44 0.72 46.06
N ALA A 167 -19.65 1.36 46.90
CA ALA A 167 -19.01 0.74 48.05
C ALA A 167 -20.10 0.19 48.98
N ALA A 168 -20.14 -1.14 49.14
CA ALA A 168 -21.03 -1.78 50.10
C ALA A 168 -20.57 -1.46 51.53
N ALA A 169 -21.54 -1.08 52.36
CA ALA A 169 -21.35 -0.71 53.75
C ALA A 169 -20.75 -1.86 54.58
N HIS A 170 -19.83 -1.48 55.47
CA HIS A 170 -19.27 -2.34 56.53
C HIS A 170 -20.38 -2.88 57.45
N PRO A 171 -20.44 -4.19 57.74
CA PRO A 171 -21.29 -4.71 58.81
C PRO A 171 -20.67 -4.43 60.19
N THR A 172 -21.50 -3.88 61.09
CA THR A 172 -21.21 -3.66 62.51
C THR A 172 -21.11 -5.00 63.25
N VAL A 173 -20.00 -5.20 63.98
CA VAL A 173 -19.76 -6.39 64.82
C VAL A 173 -20.44 -6.23 66.19
N PRO A 174 -21.28 -7.18 66.65
CA PRO A 174 -21.81 -7.17 68.02
C PRO A 174 -20.77 -7.63 69.05
N GLY A 175 -20.78 -6.98 70.23
CA GLY A 175 -19.82 -7.18 71.32
C GLY A 175 -19.95 -8.52 72.08
N PRO A 176 -18.94 -8.85 72.91
CA PRO A 176 -18.82 -10.16 73.56
C PRO A 176 -19.76 -10.35 74.76
N THR A 177 -20.34 -11.55 74.85
CA THR A 177 -21.16 -12.05 75.96
C THR A 177 -20.28 -12.46 77.16
N PRO A 178 -20.63 -12.08 78.41
CA PRO A 178 -19.87 -12.49 79.60
C PRO A 178 -20.13 -13.95 80.01
N ILE A 179 -19.06 -14.68 80.31
CA ILE A 179 -19.08 -16.07 80.79
C ILE A 179 -19.22 -16.08 82.32
N ARG A 180 -20.22 -16.81 82.83
CA ARG A 180 -20.40 -17.11 84.26
C ARG A 180 -19.46 -18.26 84.68
N ALA A 181 -18.75 -18.05 85.78
CA ALA A 181 -17.95 -19.06 86.47
C ALA A 181 -18.83 -20.16 87.09
N VAL A 182 -18.39 -21.41 87.01
CA VAL A 182 -18.93 -22.54 87.78
C VAL A 182 -17.80 -23.07 88.65
N THR A 183 -18.07 -23.07 89.95
CA THR A 183 -17.24 -23.58 91.05
C THR A 183 -17.32 -25.11 91.13
N GLN A 184 -16.19 -25.76 91.40
CA GLN A 184 -16.09 -26.96 92.23
C GLN A 184 -14.84 -26.87 93.08
#